data_AF-A0A7K1DM28-F1
#
_entry.id   AF-A0A7K1DM28-F1
#
_cell.length_a   1.000
_cell.length_b   1.000
_cell.length_c   1.000
_cell.angle_alpha   90.00
_cell.angle_beta   90.00
_cell.angle_gamma   90.00
#
_symmetry.space_group_name_H-M   'P 1'
#
loop_
_entity.id
_entity.type
_entity.pdbx_description
1 polymer ?
#
loop_
_entity_poly.entity_id
_entity_poly.type
_entity_poly.pdbx_seq_one_letter_code
_entity_poly.pdbx_strand_id
1 'polypeptide(L)'
;MQVFTYLTLGPNHCSQHATNGCETVTKYDVDSSWWRYQSAQGDTVSAGSPLKVFRFSSAAREILEALEKGNELPASASTVTTRLVDAGAIHPQLAPAQQVALHATDVTVVIPAHNESVDQLTALVTSLSGVGKIVIVDDGSTPPIANIEGAQIIRREACGGPAAARNTALATVTTEIVFFLDADVS
;
A
#
# COMPACT_ATOMS: atom_id res chain seq x y z
N MET A 1 0.24 5.28 -14.98
CA MET A 1 0.64 4.11 -14.17
C MET A 1 0.01 4.24 -12.79
N GLN A 2 -1.23 3.77 -12.63
CA GLN A 2 -1.88 3.72 -11.31
C GLN A 2 -1.71 2.30 -10.78
N VAL A 3 -0.63 2.06 -10.03
CA VAL A 3 -0.55 0.88 -9.18
C VAL A 3 -1.51 1.15 -8.02
N PHE A 4 -2.72 0.58 -8.09
CA PHE A 4 -3.63 0.59 -6.95
C PHE A 4 -3.18 -0.49 -5.97
N THR A 5 -2.29 -0.14 -5.05
CA THR A 5 -1.97 -0.99 -3.89
C THR A 5 -3.17 -0.97 -2.93
N TYR A 6 -4.08 -1.93 -3.05
CA TYR A 6 -5.07 -2.20 -2.03
C TYR A 6 -4.51 -3.22 -1.04
N LEU A 7 -3.91 -2.73 0.05
CA LEU A 7 -3.64 -3.58 1.21
C LEU A 7 -4.97 -3.84 1.92
N THR A 8 -5.62 -4.96 1.60
CA THR A 8 -6.82 -5.38 2.31
C THR A 8 -6.39 -6.30 3.45
N LEU A 9 -6.17 -5.73 4.64
CA LEU A 9 -5.95 -6.54 5.84
C LEU A 9 -7.22 -7.36 6.10
N GLY A 10 -7.12 -8.68 6.06
CA GLY A 10 -8.25 -9.57 6.32
C GLY A 10 -8.87 -9.35 7.71
N PRO A 11 -10.16 -9.63 7.91
CA PRO A 11 -10.92 -9.28 9.12
C PRO A 11 -10.46 -9.97 10.42
N ASN A 12 -9.45 -10.83 10.38
CA ASN A 12 -9.10 -11.73 11.48
C ASN A 12 -8.05 -11.18 12.47
N HIS A 13 -7.58 -9.93 12.33
CA HIS A 13 -6.50 -9.42 13.19
C HIS A 13 -6.88 -8.31 14.18
N CYS A 14 -8.11 -7.80 14.18
CA CYS A 14 -8.49 -6.78 15.16
C CYS A 14 -8.90 -7.35 16.54
N SER A 15 -8.99 -8.68 16.71
CA SER A 15 -9.63 -9.28 17.89
C SER A 15 -8.66 -9.92 18.92
N GLN A 16 -7.35 -9.96 18.70
CA GLN A 16 -6.43 -10.71 19.60
C GLN A 16 -5.30 -9.93 20.28
N HIS A 17 -5.21 -8.60 20.09
CA HIS A 17 -4.25 -7.75 20.83
C HIS A 17 -4.90 -6.64 21.67
N ALA A 18 -6.17 -6.77 22.01
CA ALA A 18 -6.79 -5.93 23.04
C ALA A 18 -6.36 -6.43 24.43
N THR A 19 -5.23 -5.94 24.97
CA THR A 19 -5.00 -5.73 26.44
C THR A 19 -3.60 -5.26 26.85
N ASN A 20 -2.62 -5.12 25.96
CA ASN A 20 -1.36 -4.43 26.27
C ASN A 20 -1.38 -3.06 25.59
N GLY A 21 -1.09 -2.00 26.36
CA GLY A 21 -1.34 -0.60 26.01
C GLY A 21 -1.01 -0.25 24.55
N CYS A 22 -1.89 0.52 23.92
CA CYS A 22 -1.62 1.11 22.61
C CYS A 22 -0.37 2.00 22.74
N GLU A 23 0.80 1.46 22.41
CA GLU A 23 2.03 2.21 22.39
C GLU A 23 1.88 3.35 21.40
N THR A 24 1.84 4.57 21.91
CA THR A 24 1.70 5.77 21.10
C THR A 24 2.96 5.97 20.27
N VAL A 25 2.82 5.95 18.95
CA VAL A 25 3.89 6.34 18.03
C VAL A 25 4.22 7.82 18.25
N THR A 26 5.50 8.12 18.52
CA THR A 26 5.98 9.48 18.78
C THR A 26 6.93 9.98 17.71
N LYS A 27 7.42 9.12 16.80
CA LYS A 27 8.35 9.50 15.72
C LYS A 27 7.71 9.32 14.36
N TYR A 28 8.07 10.21 13.45
CA TYR A 28 7.51 10.25 12.10
C TYR A 28 8.58 10.70 11.10
N ASP A 29 8.53 10.13 9.91
CA ASP A 29 9.27 10.62 8.74
C ASP A 29 8.39 11.58 7.96
N VAL A 30 8.97 12.67 7.45
CA VAL A 30 8.28 13.55 6.51
C VAL A 30 8.18 12.88 5.14
N ASP A 31 7.07 13.11 4.44
CA ASP A 31 6.92 12.62 3.07
C ASP A 31 7.96 13.23 2.13
N SER A 32 8.33 12.51 1.07
CA SER A 32 9.29 13.00 0.06
C SER A 32 8.87 14.33 -0.61
N SER A 33 7.57 14.63 -0.63
CA SER A 33 7.03 15.90 -1.15
C SER A 33 7.12 17.05 -0.16
N TRP A 34 7.62 16.83 1.06
CA TRP A 34 7.66 17.82 2.12
C TRP A 34 8.50 19.02 1.75
N TRP A 35 7.83 20.17 1.69
CA TRP A 35 8.47 21.46 1.51
C TRP A 35 7.88 22.48 2.48
N ARG A 36 8.74 23.15 3.25
CA ARG A 36 8.33 24.16 4.24
C ARG A 36 8.86 25.53 3.87
N TYR A 37 7.97 26.52 3.92
CA TYR A 37 8.29 27.94 3.87
C TYR A 37 8.01 28.58 5.22
N GLN A 38 9.01 29.25 5.79
CA GLN A 38 8.91 29.92 7.08
C GLN A 38 8.71 31.43 6.91
N SER A 39 7.86 32.00 7.75
CA SER A 39 7.67 33.46 7.82
C SER A 39 7.48 33.93 9.26
N ALA A 40 7.54 35.23 9.49
CA ALA A 40 7.23 35.81 10.80
C ALA A 40 5.78 35.52 11.27
N GLN A 41 4.85 35.35 10.34
CA GLN A 41 3.42 35.15 10.62
C GLN A 41 3.05 33.67 10.84
N GLY A 42 3.96 32.76 10.52
CA GLY A 42 3.71 31.32 10.57
C GLY A 42 4.41 30.59 9.43
N ASP A 43 4.24 29.27 9.43
CA ASP A 43 4.88 28.38 8.46
C ASP A 43 3.84 27.81 7.50
N THR A 44 4.25 27.60 6.25
CA THR A 44 3.45 26.93 5.23
C THR A 44 4.16 25.66 4.82
N VAL A 45 3.46 24.53 4.82
CA VAL A 45 3.98 23.24 4.38
C VAL A 45 3.20 22.77 3.16
N SER A 46 3.89 22.31 2.13
CA SER A 46 3.32 21.58 1.00
C SER A 46 3.77 20.12 1.10
N ALA A 47 2.85 19.18 1.25
CA ALA A 47 3.16 17.75 1.41
C ALA A 47 1.92 16.86 1.21
N GLY A 48 2.15 15.57 1.01
CA GLY A 48 1.12 14.53 1.04
C GLY A 48 0.73 13.95 -0.31
N SER A 49 -0.15 12.95 -0.28
CA SER A 49 -0.68 12.28 -1.48
C SER A 49 -2.20 12.08 -1.35
N PRO A 50 -3.02 12.89 -2.05
CA PRO A 50 -2.64 13.96 -2.97
C PRO A 50 -2.00 15.15 -2.25
N LEU A 51 -1.21 15.94 -2.99
CA LEU A 51 -0.46 17.09 -2.46
C LEU A 51 -1.41 18.14 -1.84
N LYS A 52 -1.13 18.55 -0.59
CA LYS A 52 -1.89 19.56 0.16
C LYS A 52 -0.99 20.67 0.69
N VAL A 53 -1.56 21.85 0.86
CA VAL A 53 -0.91 23.00 1.51
C VAL A 53 -1.51 23.22 2.90
N PHE A 54 -0.66 23.21 3.92
CA PHE A 54 -0.99 23.45 5.32
C PHE A 54 -0.44 24.81 5.74
N ARG A 55 -1.23 25.55 6.53
CA ARG A 55 -0.76 26.76 7.19
C ARG A 55 -0.75 26.55 8.69
N PHE A 56 0.37 26.88 9.29
CA PHE A 56 0.63 26.73 10.71
C PHE A 56 0.94 28.10 11.31
N SER A 57 0.47 28.32 12.54
CA SER A 57 0.91 29.46 13.34
C SER A 57 2.37 29.26 13.78
N SER A 58 3.02 30.34 14.23
CA SER A 58 4.38 30.27 14.78
C SER A 58 4.50 29.30 15.96
N ALA A 59 3.41 29.02 16.69
CA ALA A 59 3.39 28.08 17.81
C ALA A 59 3.66 26.62 17.41
N ALA A 60 3.44 26.23 16.14
CA ALA A 60 3.71 24.88 15.67
C ALA A 60 5.16 24.69 15.19
N ARG A 61 5.99 25.74 15.19
CA ARG A 61 7.33 25.70 14.58
C ARG A 61 8.23 24.64 15.22
N GLU A 62 8.20 24.51 16.54
CA GLU A 62 8.97 23.49 17.25
C GLU A 62 8.56 22.07 16.84
N ILE A 63 7.26 21.83 16.62
CA ILE A 63 6.74 20.54 16.15
C ILE A 63 7.21 20.27 14.71
N LEU A 64 7.14 21.26 13.82
CA LEU A 64 7.60 21.13 12.44
C LEU A 64 9.11 20.89 12.34
N GLU A 65 9.90 21.56 13.18
CA GLU A 65 11.34 21.33 13.26
C GLU A 65 11.68 19.97 13.84
N ALA A 66 10.91 19.48 14.80
CA ALA A 66 11.06 18.13 15.34
C ALA A 66 10.78 17.08 14.26
N LEU A 67 9.71 17.26 13.45
CA LEU A 67 9.39 16.40 12.30
C LEU A 67 10.52 16.35 11.27
N GLU A 68 11.04 17.51 10.85
CA GLU A 68 12.13 17.59 9.86
C GLU A 68 13.44 16.94 10.35
N LYS A 69 13.62 16.83 11.67
CA LYS A 69 14.79 16.19 12.30
C LYS A 69 14.55 14.73 12.69
N GLY A 70 13.33 14.20 12.53
CA GLY A 70 12.97 12.85 12.99
C GLY A 70 12.98 12.70 14.53
N ASN A 71 12.74 13.80 15.25
CA ASN A 71 12.70 13.80 16.71
C ASN A 71 11.34 13.29 17.23
N GLU A 72 11.32 12.85 18.49
CA GLU A 72 10.07 12.51 19.18
C GLU A 72 9.19 13.74 19.34
N LEU A 73 7.90 13.57 19.02
CA LEU A 73 6.90 14.61 19.18
C LEU A 73 6.24 14.53 20.56
N PRO A 74 5.96 15.68 21.20
CA PRO A 74 5.20 15.71 22.44
C PRO A 74 3.74 15.32 22.21
N ALA A 75 3.06 14.82 23.24
CA ALA A 75 1.64 14.46 23.16
C ALA A 75 0.72 15.64 22.75
N SER A 76 1.14 16.88 23.02
CA SER A 76 0.45 18.10 22.60
C SER A 76 0.41 18.30 21.07
N ALA A 77 1.29 17.63 20.33
CA ALA A 77 1.35 17.71 18.86
C ALA A 77 0.25 16.89 18.16
N SER A 78 -0.55 16.11 18.89
CA SER A 78 -1.54 15.16 18.35
C SER A 78 -2.41 15.73 17.22
N THR A 79 -2.94 16.94 17.38
CA THR A 79 -3.79 17.57 16.34
C THR A 79 -3.02 17.86 15.04
N VAL A 80 -1.76 18.29 15.14
CA VAL A 80 -0.90 18.54 13.97
C VAL A 80 -0.53 17.22 13.32
N THR A 81 -0.10 16.25 14.14
CA THR A 81 0.31 14.93 13.69
C THR A 81 -0.82 14.19 12.99
N THR A 82 -2.01 14.10 13.58
CA THR A 82 -3.18 13.45 12.96
C THR A 82 -3.50 14.04 11.59
N ARG A 83 -3.53 15.38 11.48
CA ARG A 83 -3.83 16.04 10.20
C ARG A 83 -2.79 15.77 9.12
N LEU A 84 -1.52 15.71 9.50
CA LEU A 84 -0.44 15.42 8.56
C LEU A 84 -0.43 13.94 8.17
N VAL A 85 -0.68 13.02 9.10
CA VAL A 85 -0.84 11.57 8.82
C VAL A 85 -2.03 11.33 7.89
N ASP A 86 -3.19 11.91 8.16
CA ASP A 86 -4.40 11.78 7.33
C ASP A 86 -4.21 12.31 5.90
N ALA A 87 -3.22 13.17 5.70
CA ALA A 87 -2.84 13.68 4.40
C ALA A 87 -1.72 12.89 3.70
N GLY A 88 -1.14 11.90 4.38
CA GLY A 88 0.07 11.22 3.92
C GLY A 88 1.29 12.14 3.87
N ALA A 89 1.29 13.24 4.63
CA ALA A 89 2.38 14.22 4.67
C ALA A 89 3.50 13.83 5.63
N ILE A 90 3.20 12.97 6.61
CA ILE A 90 4.18 12.32 7.49
C ILE A 90 3.79 10.86 7.69
N HIS A 91 4.77 10.00 7.96
CA HIS A 91 4.62 8.55 8.06
C HIS A 91 5.14 8.07 9.43
N PRO A 92 4.39 7.23 10.17
CA PRO A 92 4.81 6.77 11.49
C PRO A 92 6.07 5.90 11.42
N GLN A 93 7.04 6.17 12.29
CA GLN A 93 8.19 5.29 12.50
C GLN A 93 7.85 4.23 13.54
N LEU A 94 7.76 2.98 13.10
CA LEU A 94 7.52 1.85 13.98
C LEU A 94 8.82 1.43 14.68
N ALA A 95 8.76 1.25 16.00
CA ALA A 95 9.86 0.68 16.76
C ALA A 95 10.14 -0.77 16.28
N PRO A 96 11.37 -1.31 16.42
CA PRO A 96 11.70 -2.66 15.95
C PRO A 96 10.76 -3.75 16.47
N ALA A 97 10.27 -3.64 17.71
CA ALA A 97 9.31 -4.58 18.29
C ALA A 97 7.90 -4.52 17.65
N GLN A 98 7.60 -3.44 16.93
CA GLN A 98 6.32 -3.19 16.24
C GLN A 98 6.41 -3.47 14.74
N GLN A 99 7.62 -3.73 14.22
CA GLN A 99 7.83 -4.04 12.82
C GLN A 99 7.43 -5.49 12.56
N VAL A 100 6.47 -5.70 11.66
CA VAL A 100 6.17 -7.02 11.10
C VAL A 100 7.06 -7.19 9.87
N ALA A 101 7.91 -8.20 9.87
CA ALA A 101 8.69 -8.57 8.69
C ALA A 101 7.77 -9.30 7.71
N LEU A 102 7.33 -8.59 6.69
CA LEU A 102 6.59 -9.15 5.57
C LEU A 102 7.58 -9.58 4.48
N HIS A 103 7.46 -10.81 4.02
CA HIS A 103 8.28 -11.37 2.96
C HIS A 103 7.48 -11.46 1.66
N ALA A 104 8.17 -11.51 0.52
CA ALA A 104 7.52 -11.73 -0.78
C ALA A 104 6.70 -13.04 -0.81
N THR A 105 7.07 -14.01 0.02
CA THR A 105 6.35 -15.27 0.22
C THR A 105 4.98 -15.11 0.90
N ASP A 106 4.73 -13.98 1.56
CA ASP A 106 3.45 -13.68 2.22
C ASP A 106 2.45 -12.99 1.28
N VAL A 107 2.82 -12.83 0.00
CA VAL A 107 2.05 -12.14 -1.03
C VAL A 107 1.46 -13.13 -2.03
N THR A 108 0.17 -13.00 -2.31
CA THR A 108 -0.44 -13.53 -3.53
C THR A 108 -0.58 -12.40 -4.56
N VAL A 109 0.08 -12.53 -5.70
CA VAL A 109 -0.12 -11.64 -6.85
C VAL A 109 -1.29 -12.13 -7.67
N VAL A 110 -2.23 -11.24 -7.97
CA VAL A 110 -3.41 -11.50 -8.81
C VAL A 110 -3.29 -10.69 -10.09
N ILE A 111 -3.33 -11.40 -11.22
CA ILE A 111 -3.19 -10.83 -12.56
C ILE A 111 -4.50 -11.04 -13.34
N PRO A 112 -5.39 -10.04 -13.44
CA PRO A 112 -6.50 -10.08 -14.37
C PRO A 112 -5.98 -10.12 -15.81
N ALA A 113 -6.49 -11.04 -16.63
CA ALA A 113 -6.11 -11.18 -18.03
C ALA A 113 -7.34 -11.41 -18.91
N HIS A 114 -7.38 -10.78 -20.08
CA HIS A 114 -8.39 -11.03 -21.11
C HIS A 114 -7.77 -10.90 -22.50
N ASN A 115 -7.62 -12.03 -23.19
CA ASN A 115 -6.92 -12.15 -24.49
C ASN A 115 -5.44 -11.70 -24.45
N GLU A 116 -4.79 -11.80 -23.29
CA GLU A 116 -3.36 -11.56 -23.16
C GLU A 116 -2.55 -12.70 -23.80
N SER A 117 -1.36 -12.38 -24.33
CA SER A 117 -0.49 -13.41 -24.90
C SER A 117 0.12 -14.30 -23.81
N VAL A 118 0.22 -15.59 -24.08
CA VAL A 118 0.86 -16.55 -23.16
C VAL A 118 2.33 -16.18 -22.93
N ASP A 119 3.03 -15.69 -23.95
CA ASP A 119 4.44 -15.29 -23.84
C ASP A 119 4.62 -14.11 -22.89
N GLN A 120 3.77 -13.09 -22.98
CA GLN A 120 3.78 -11.93 -22.08
C GLN A 120 3.49 -12.33 -20.64
N LEU A 121 2.46 -13.14 -20.42
CA LEU A 121 2.13 -13.62 -19.07
C LEU A 121 3.25 -14.51 -18.51
N THR A 122 3.88 -15.33 -19.34
CA THR A 122 5.03 -16.16 -18.92
C THR A 122 6.22 -15.31 -18.52
N ALA A 123 6.53 -14.26 -19.29
CA ALA A 123 7.59 -13.31 -18.95
C ALA A 123 7.29 -12.58 -17.62
N LEU A 124 6.05 -12.16 -17.41
CA LEU A 124 5.59 -11.52 -16.16
C LEU A 124 5.67 -12.48 -14.97
N VAL A 125 5.23 -13.73 -15.12
CA VAL A 125 5.35 -14.74 -14.06
C VAL A 125 6.80 -15.02 -13.71
N THR A 126 7.68 -15.05 -14.71
CA THR A 126 9.12 -15.24 -14.52
C THR A 126 9.75 -14.07 -13.76
N SER A 127 9.35 -12.83 -14.06
CA SER A 127 9.88 -11.64 -13.36
C SER A 127 9.43 -11.56 -11.90
N LEU A 128 8.32 -12.21 -11.54
CA LEU A 128 7.80 -12.33 -10.18
C LEU A 128 8.41 -13.49 -9.37
N SER A 129 9.58 -14.00 -9.78
CA SER A 129 10.27 -15.05 -9.04
C SER A 129 10.50 -14.67 -7.57
N GLY A 130 10.19 -15.59 -6.65
CA GLY A 130 10.33 -15.37 -5.19
C GLY A 130 9.07 -14.86 -4.49
N VAL A 131 8.02 -14.50 -5.22
CA VAL A 131 6.68 -14.25 -4.66
C VAL A 131 6.04 -15.57 -4.22
N GLY A 132 5.24 -15.54 -3.16
CA GLY A 132 4.61 -16.72 -2.59
C GLY A 132 3.65 -17.43 -3.54
N LYS A 133 2.70 -16.69 -4.11
CA LYS A 133 1.71 -17.26 -5.05
C LYS A 133 1.38 -16.28 -6.17
N ILE A 134 1.18 -16.81 -7.38
CA ILE A 134 0.70 -16.03 -8.53
C ILE A 134 -0.60 -16.67 -9.03
N VAL A 135 -1.63 -15.85 -9.19
CA VAL A 135 -2.95 -16.23 -9.69
C VAL A 135 -3.28 -15.38 -10.91
N ILE A 136 -3.38 -16.00 -12.08
CA ILE A 136 -3.87 -15.36 -13.30
C ILE A 136 -5.36 -15.65 -13.40
N VAL A 137 -6.18 -14.61 -13.58
CA VAL A 137 -7.62 -14.75 -13.78
C VAL A 137 -7.93 -14.50 -15.25
N ASP A 138 -8.19 -15.57 -16.00
CA ASP A 138 -8.64 -15.51 -17.38
C ASP A 138 -10.12 -15.08 -17.42
N ASP A 139 -10.35 -13.81 -17.71
CA ASP A 139 -11.66 -13.16 -17.71
C ASP A 139 -12.39 -13.19 -19.07
N GLY A 140 -12.53 -14.38 -19.64
CA GLY A 140 -13.34 -14.59 -20.83
C GLY A 140 -12.55 -14.76 -22.13
N SER A 141 -11.25 -15.10 -22.06
CA SER A 141 -10.38 -15.10 -23.25
C SER A 141 -10.81 -16.13 -24.29
N THR A 142 -10.56 -15.80 -25.56
CA THR A 142 -10.80 -16.69 -26.71
C THR A 142 -9.57 -16.71 -27.62
N PRO A 143 -8.83 -17.84 -27.71
CA PRO A 143 -9.01 -19.06 -26.93
C PRO A 143 -8.72 -18.84 -25.42
N PRO A 144 -9.15 -19.77 -24.54
CA PRO A 144 -8.76 -19.75 -23.14
C PRO A 144 -7.24 -19.70 -22.96
N ILE A 145 -6.78 -18.99 -21.94
CA ILE A 145 -5.35 -18.86 -21.66
C ILE A 145 -4.79 -20.24 -21.28
N ALA A 146 -3.74 -20.66 -21.97
CA ALA A 146 -3.07 -21.93 -21.71
C ALA A 146 -2.34 -21.92 -20.36
N ASN A 147 -2.06 -23.10 -19.82
CA ASN A 147 -1.33 -23.23 -18.56
C ASN A 147 0.05 -22.55 -18.62
N ILE A 148 0.40 -21.80 -17.57
CA ILE A 148 1.69 -21.11 -17.42
C ILE A 148 2.36 -21.64 -16.16
N GLU A 149 3.61 -22.11 -16.30
CA GLU A 149 4.38 -22.62 -15.17
C GLU A 149 4.62 -21.51 -14.12
N GLY A 150 4.45 -21.85 -12.85
CA GLY A 150 4.61 -20.89 -11.74
C GLY A 150 3.36 -20.05 -11.42
N ALA A 151 2.27 -20.22 -12.16
CA ALA A 151 1.00 -19.52 -11.89
C ALA A 151 -0.21 -20.47 -11.84
N GLN A 152 -1.16 -20.17 -10.95
CA GLN A 152 -2.48 -20.78 -10.96
C GLN A 152 -3.39 -19.99 -11.89
N ILE A 153 -4.05 -20.66 -12.86
CA ILE A 153 -5.03 -20.02 -13.72
C ILE A 153 -6.45 -20.29 -13.20
N ILE A 154 -7.24 -19.22 -13.02
CA ILE A 154 -8.67 -19.28 -12.72
C ILE A 154 -9.45 -18.75 -13.92
N ARG A 155 -10.26 -19.59 -14.54
CA ARG A 155 -11.11 -19.22 -15.68
C ARG A 155 -12.44 -18.65 -15.20
N ARG A 156 -12.86 -17.53 -15.79
CA ARG A 156 -14.24 -17.01 -15.70
C ARG A 156 -14.95 -17.17 -17.04
N GLU A 157 -16.11 -17.82 -17.05
CA GLU A 157 -16.85 -18.09 -18.29
C GLU A 157 -17.31 -16.81 -19.01
N ALA A 158 -17.64 -15.75 -18.27
CA ALA A 158 -18.08 -14.47 -18.82
C ALA A 158 -17.12 -13.33 -18.46
N CYS A 159 -16.75 -12.55 -19.47
CA CYS A 159 -15.95 -11.34 -19.30
C CYS A 159 -16.72 -10.32 -18.44
N GLY A 160 -16.11 -9.89 -17.34
CA GLY A 160 -16.69 -8.95 -16.37
C GLY A 160 -15.80 -7.75 -16.05
N GLY A 161 -14.63 -7.67 -16.69
CA GLY A 161 -13.61 -6.68 -16.47
C GLY A 161 -12.67 -6.98 -15.28
N PRO A 162 -11.59 -6.19 -15.14
CA PRO A 162 -10.56 -6.42 -14.12
C PRO A 162 -11.10 -6.47 -12.68
N ALA A 163 -12.09 -5.65 -12.33
CA ALA A 163 -12.68 -5.66 -10.99
C ALA A 163 -13.35 -7.01 -10.65
N ALA A 164 -14.12 -7.57 -11.60
CA ALA A 164 -14.77 -8.86 -11.40
C ALA A 164 -13.74 -10.00 -11.34
N ALA A 165 -12.69 -9.94 -12.17
CA ALA A 165 -11.57 -10.88 -12.12
C ALA A 165 -10.85 -10.85 -10.76
N ARG A 166 -10.54 -9.67 -10.24
CA ARG A 166 -9.93 -9.46 -8.91
C ARG A 166 -10.78 -10.07 -7.80
N ASN A 167 -12.09 -9.83 -7.82
CA ASN A 167 -13.02 -10.41 -6.83
C ASN A 167 -13.11 -11.93 -6.91
N THR A 168 -13.05 -12.52 -8.11
CA THR A 168 -12.98 -13.98 -8.27
C THR A 168 -11.71 -14.56 -7.65
N ALA A 169 -10.55 -13.93 -7.87
CA ALA A 169 -9.31 -14.38 -7.24
C ALA A 169 -9.36 -14.25 -5.72
N LEU A 170 -9.86 -13.12 -5.19
CA LEU A 170 -9.91 -12.84 -3.75
C LEU A 170 -10.61 -13.95 -2.95
N ALA A 171 -11.63 -14.59 -3.52
CA ALA A 171 -12.32 -15.72 -2.89
C ALA A 171 -11.42 -16.96 -2.65
N THR A 172 -10.24 -17.01 -3.29
CA THR A 172 -9.27 -18.11 -3.21
C THR A 172 -7.97 -17.74 -2.52
N VAL A 173 -7.77 -16.47 -2.18
CA VAL A 173 -6.53 -15.99 -1.56
C VAL A 173 -6.57 -16.25 -0.06
N THR A 174 -5.51 -16.88 0.45
CA THR A 174 -5.34 -17.19 1.87
C THR A 174 -4.14 -16.50 2.49
N THR A 175 -3.35 -15.78 1.68
CA THR A 175 -2.18 -15.02 2.16
C THR A 175 -2.60 -13.73 2.84
N GLU A 176 -1.71 -13.18 3.67
CA GLU A 176 -1.96 -11.93 4.40
C GLU A 176 -2.06 -10.73 3.45
N ILE A 177 -1.29 -10.75 2.36
CA ILE A 177 -1.23 -9.67 1.39
C ILE A 177 -1.67 -10.17 0.03
N VAL A 178 -2.48 -9.34 -0.64
CA VAL A 178 -2.85 -9.50 -2.04
C VAL A 178 -2.32 -8.31 -2.82
N PHE A 179 -1.65 -8.58 -3.94
CA PHE A 179 -1.16 -7.54 -4.83
C PHE A 179 -1.80 -7.68 -6.20
N PHE A 180 -2.58 -6.69 -6.61
CA PHE A 180 -3.17 -6.68 -7.95
C PHE A 180 -2.19 -6.08 -8.95
N LEU A 181 -1.86 -6.86 -9.97
CA LEU A 181 -0.93 -6.48 -11.01
C LEU A 181 -1.60 -6.63 -12.37
N ASP A 182 -1.60 -5.57 -13.17
CA ASP A 182 -2.17 -5.65 -14.51
C ASP A 182 -1.20 -6.39 -15.46
N ALA A 183 -1.73 -7.05 -16.49
CA ALA A 183 -0.91 -7.91 -17.36
C ALA A 183 0.06 -7.13 -18.27
N ASP A 184 -0.14 -5.82 -18.44
CA ASP A 184 0.59 -4.94 -19.35
C ASP A 184 1.67 -4.09 -18.66
N VAL A 185 2.06 -4.45 -17.43
CA VAL A 185 3.19 -3.81 -16.73
C VAL A 185 4.54 -4.24 -17.32
N SER A 186 5.47 -3.30 -17.42
CA SER A 186 6.84 -3.48 -17.91
C SER A 186 7.88 -3.01 -16.91
#